data_AF-A0A318IIW2-F1
#
_entry.id   AF-A0A318IIW2-F1
#
_cell.length_a   1.000
_cell.length_b   1.000
_cell.length_c   1.000
_cell.angle_alpha   90.00
_cell.angle_beta   90.00
_cell.angle_gamma   90.00
#
_symmetry.space_group_name_H-M   'P 1'
#
loop_
_entity.id
_entity.type
_entity.pdbx_description
1 polymer ?
#
loop_
_entity_poly.entity_id
_entity_poly.type
_entity_poly.pdbx_seq_one_letter_code
_entity_poly.pdbx_strand_id
1 'polypeptide(L)'
;MKEITIKLRMCLLVTVSIIIHTACTDDYTEINTDVNSIATVGPSELPFLFSKALTGVPIGGQTPENLFSAQYAQYFSNVTSYFPTDRLVIRMDWLRNAFNPIYVDVMPQLQTILDNSEENSAEHALAEIWWVYSFHRVTDYWGPIPYSKAGEASTSIPYDSQESIYNDFFERLDRAEGALKALPSDLKPFGSYDLMYEGDINKWIKFANTLRLRLAIRISKTNPELAKVQGEEAFSNTVLESSPEDDALIQQNTIDINPISQMSEWNEFRMSAAMESALVGYDDPRTPEYFLPSVNTGEYEGLRNGLSVEQLSDEMNSAHSNSHVGPRWTSPASGGIDDFYSTPLNVMSSAEAYFLRAEGALLGWEMGGSPEELYEKGIENSLMQWGVTDASVIESYINSNATPAAPNDFLQSPPIGDIPVKFDTTDEDIQFQQIFMQKWIALFPDGVEAWAEYRRSRGLPLYPVANSDNIEITDPTTQWIRRVPFLLYEKQSNGEAVDEAINLLGGPDLITTPLWWDKN
;
A
#
# COMPACT_ATOMS: atom_id res chain seq x y z
N MET A 1 66.88 14.64 -42.85
CA MET A 1 65.62 15.21 -42.31
C MET A 1 64.67 14.15 -41.75
N LYS A 2 64.36 13.04 -42.44
CA LYS A 2 63.45 11.99 -41.94
C LYS A 2 63.84 11.36 -40.58
N GLU A 3 65.12 11.13 -40.30
CA GLU A 3 65.54 10.52 -39.02
C GLU A 3 65.39 11.45 -37.80
N ILE A 4 65.54 12.77 -38.00
CA ILE A 4 65.38 13.77 -36.94
C ILE A 4 63.89 13.90 -36.56
N THR A 5 62.99 13.80 -37.55
CA THR A 5 61.54 13.86 -37.34
C THR A 5 61.01 12.64 -36.59
N ILE A 6 61.61 11.46 -36.79
CA ILE A 6 61.23 10.22 -36.07
C ILE A 6 61.68 10.28 -34.60
N LYS A 7 62.90 10.76 -34.33
CA LYS A 7 63.39 10.95 -32.95
C LYS A 7 62.59 12.01 -32.18
N LEU A 8 62.17 13.10 -32.83
CA LEU A 8 61.30 14.11 -32.20
C LEU A 8 59.90 13.56 -31.87
N ARG A 9 59.31 12.74 -32.75
CA ARG A 9 57.99 12.11 -32.52
C ARG A 9 58.04 11.06 -31.41
N MET A 10 59.14 10.32 -31.31
CA MET A 10 59.35 9.31 -30.26
C MET A 10 59.60 9.97 -28.90
N CYS A 11 60.36 11.07 -28.84
CA CYS A 11 60.46 11.88 -27.61
C CYS A 11 59.10 12.48 -27.21
N LEU A 12 58.33 13.01 -28.16
CA LEU A 12 57.00 13.58 -27.86
C LEU A 12 56.03 12.53 -27.30
N LEU A 13 56.03 11.31 -27.85
CA LEU A 13 55.21 10.20 -27.36
C LEU A 13 55.62 9.71 -25.95
N VAL A 14 56.92 9.71 -25.64
CA VAL A 14 57.42 9.37 -24.30
C VAL A 14 57.09 10.49 -23.30
N THR A 15 57.21 11.76 -23.67
CA THR A 15 56.85 12.89 -22.80
C THR A 15 55.34 12.96 -22.53
N VAL A 16 54.50 12.68 -23.53
CA VAL A 16 53.04 12.61 -23.36
C VAL A 16 52.63 11.42 -22.49
N SER A 17 53.30 10.27 -22.61
CA SER A 17 53.03 9.09 -21.77
C SER A 17 53.42 9.30 -20.29
N ILE A 18 54.43 10.12 -20.01
CA ILE A 18 54.86 10.45 -18.64
C ILE A 18 53.89 11.45 -17.98
N ILE A 19 53.32 12.39 -18.74
CA ILE A 19 52.32 13.36 -18.23
C ILE A 19 50.99 12.69 -17.87
N ILE A 20 50.64 11.58 -18.53
CA ILE A 20 49.39 10.83 -18.25
C ILE A 20 49.48 10.03 -16.92
N HIS A 21 50.70 9.74 -16.41
CA HIS A 21 50.88 8.99 -15.16
C HIS A 21 50.98 9.86 -13.90
N THR A 22 51.06 11.19 -14.03
CA THR A 22 51.07 12.13 -12.89
C THR A 22 49.74 12.86 -12.69
N ALA A 23 48.68 12.45 -13.40
CA ALA A 23 47.34 13.05 -13.33
C ALA A 23 46.35 12.19 -12.53
N CYS A 24 46.84 11.27 -11.70
CA CYS A 24 46.03 10.48 -10.79
C CYS A 24 46.37 10.85 -9.33
N THR A 25 45.33 11.35 -8.66
CA THR A 25 44.98 11.18 -7.23
C THR A 25 45.62 12.05 -6.13
N ASP A 26 45.60 13.39 -6.24
CA ASP A 26 45.87 14.23 -5.06
C ASP A 26 44.63 14.96 -4.48
N ASP A 27 43.54 15.18 -5.25
CA ASP A 27 42.35 15.95 -4.77
C ASP A 27 41.00 15.21 -4.92
N TYR A 28 40.98 13.87 -4.91
CA TYR A 28 39.71 13.13 -4.99
C TYR A 28 38.80 13.43 -3.79
N THR A 29 39.38 13.71 -2.62
CA THR A 29 38.63 14.13 -1.41
C THR A 29 38.12 15.56 -1.50
N GLU A 30 38.76 16.46 -2.25
CA GLU A 30 38.33 17.87 -2.39
C GLU A 30 37.25 18.02 -3.48
N ILE A 31 37.33 17.23 -4.56
CA ILE A 31 36.37 17.22 -5.66
C ILE A 31 35.09 16.42 -5.31
N ASN A 32 35.17 15.47 -4.37
CA ASN A 32 34.03 14.75 -3.79
C ASN A 32 33.73 15.14 -2.33
N THR A 33 34.23 16.28 -1.85
CA THR A 33 33.60 16.90 -0.67
C THR A 33 32.26 17.43 -1.13
N ASP A 34 31.19 16.81 -0.67
CA ASP A 34 29.83 17.31 -0.87
C ASP A 34 29.75 18.76 -0.35
N VAL A 35 29.75 19.73 -1.25
CA VAL A 35 29.55 21.15 -0.91
C VAL A 35 28.10 21.45 -0.49
N ASN A 36 27.22 20.45 -0.55
CA ASN A 36 25.89 20.44 0.07
C ASN A 36 25.85 19.61 1.36
N SER A 37 26.99 19.16 1.92
CA SER A 37 26.97 18.41 3.19
C SER A 37 26.22 19.27 4.20
N ILE A 38 25.03 18.82 4.59
CA ILE A 38 24.19 19.53 5.54
C ILE A 38 25.08 19.80 6.76
N ALA A 39 25.19 21.08 7.12
CA ALA A 39 25.83 21.50 8.35
C ALA A 39 25.18 20.72 9.49
N THR A 40 25.85 19.70 10.04
CA THR A 40 25.43 18.88 11.19
C THR A 40 23.91 18.69 11.33
N VAL A 41 23.37 17.54 10.90
CA VAL A 41 21.96 17.19 11.18
C VAL A 41 21.73 17.29 12.69
N GLY A 42 20.85 18.19 13.09
CA GLY A 42 20.49 18.43 14.48
C GLY A 42 18.96 18.42 14.67
N PRO A 43 18.50 18.76 15.88
CA PRO A 43 17.07 18.75 16.21
C PRO A 43 16.20 19.64 15.30
N SER A 44 16.78 20.66 14.65
CA SER A 44 16.06 21.55 13.73
C SER A 44 15.73 20.92 12.38
N GLU A 45 16.50 19.91 11.95
CA GLU A 45 16.33 19.28 10.64
C GLU A 45 15.36 18.09 10.71
N LEU A 46 15.31 17.38 11.84
CA LEU A 46 14.50 16.16 12.01
C LEU A 46 13.03 16.29 11.56
N PRO A 47 12.31 17.41 11.85
CA PRO A 47 10.93 17.57 11.40
C PRO A 47 10.78 17.49 9.87
N PHE A 48 11.70 18.09 9.10
CA PHE A 48 11.66 18.03 7.64
C PHE A 48 11.96 16.63 7.10
N LEU A 49 12.87 15.90 7.75
CA LEU A 49 13.17 14.51 7.42
C LEU A 49 11.92 13.64 7.63
N PHE A 50 11.19 13.86 8.72
CA PHE A 50 9.98 13.12 9.01
C PHE A 50 8.85 13.41 8.01
N SER A 51 8.60 14.69 7.68
CA SER A 51 7.63 15.02 6.61
C SER A 51 7.98 14.35 5.28
N LYS A 52 9.27 14.33 4.91
CA LYS A 52 9.74 13.69 3.69
C LYS A 52 9.58 12.17 3.73
N ALA A 53 9.80 11.54 4.89
CA ALA A 53 9.56 10.12 5.09
C ALA A 53 8.07 9.76 4.98
N LEU A 54 7.19 10.56 5.59
CA LEU A 54 5.73 10.39 5.51
C LEU A 54 5.25 10.41 4.06
N THR A 55 5.61 11.44 3.31
CA THR A 55 5.15 11.62 1.92
C THR A 55 5.90 10.79 0.89
N GLY A 56 7.05 10.21 1.27
CA GLY A 56 7.84 9.33 0.40
C GLY A 56 7.27 7.92 0.25
N VAL A 57 6.39 7.47 1.16
CA VAL A 57 5.70 6.18 1.00
C VAL A 57 4.68 6.32 -0.14
N PRO A 58 4.75 5.49 -1.19
CA PRO A 58 3.81 5.57 -2.30
C PRO A 58 2.45 5.04 -1.83
N ILE A 59 1.55 5.96 -1.48
CA ILE A 59 0.16 5.71 -1.13
C ILE A 59 -0.70 6.30 -2.23
N GLY A 60 -1.41 5.44 -2.94
CA GLY A 60 -2.03 5.81 -4.19
C GLY A 60 -1.00 6.12 -5.28
N GLY A 61 -1.50 6.30 -6.49
CA GLY A 61 -0.69 6.62 -7.65
C GLY A 61 -0.65 5.49 -8.68
N GLN A 62 -0.37 5.88 -9.92
CA GLN A 62 -0.70 5.05 -11.06
C GLN A 62 0.13 3.77 -11.14
N THR A 63 1.45 3.94 -11.14
CA THR A 63 2.43 2.86 -11.32
C THR A 63 2.85 2.10 -10.06
N PRO A 64 2.78 2.65 -8.83
CA PRO A 64 3.00 1.84 -7.63
C PRO A 64 1.77 1.00 -7.23
N GLU A 65 0.55 1.47 -7.50
CA GLU A 65 -0.66 0.92 -6.88
C GLU A 65 -1.82 0.68 -7.86
N ASN A 66 -2.30 1.71 -8.57
CA ASN A 66 -3.51 1.61 -9.39
C ASN A 66 -3.42 0.56 -10.51
N LEU A 67 -2.30 0.54 -11.24
CA LEU A 67 -2.04 -0.41 -12.31
C LEU A 67 -1.59 -1.79 -11.80
N PHE A 68 -1.64 -2.04 -10.49
CA PHE A 68 -1.20 -3.30 -9.89
C PHE A 68 -2.17 -3.73 -8.78
N SER A 69 -1.84 -3.51 -7.52
CA SER A 69 -2.62 -4.01 -6.39
C SER A 69 -4.08 -3.54 -6.39
N ALA A 70 -4.38 -2.30 -6.82
CA ALA A 70 -5.77 -1.85 -6.89
C ALA A 70 -6.59 -2.55 -8.00
N GLN A 71 -5.93 -2.99 -9.08
CA GLN A 71 -6.53 -3.88 -10.09
C GLN A 71 -6.67 -5.31 -9.57
N TYR A 72 -5.69 -5.79 -8.82
CA TYR A 72 -5.72 -7.14 -8.24
C TYR A 72 -6.75 -7.27 -7.12
N ALA A 73 -7.00 -6.17 -6.40
CA ALA A 73 -8.10 -6.00 -5.45
C ALA A 73 -9.43 -5.65 -6.13
N GLN A 74 -9.44 -5.42 -7.45
CA GLN A 74 -10.60 -5.05 -8.25
C GLN A 74 -11.37 -3.83 -7.72
N TYR A 75 -10.65 -2.81 -7.27
CA TYR A 75 -11.23 -1.48 -7.08
C TYR A 75 -11.35 -0.73 -8.39
N PHE A 76 -10.34 -0.86 -9.25
CA PHE A 76 -10.27 -0.18 -10.53
C PHE A 76 -10.02 -1.14 -11.69
N SER A 77 -10.46 -0.75 -12.88
CA SER A 77 -10.16 -1.37 -14.17
C SER A 77 -9.69 -0.30 -15.17
N ASN A 78 -8.86 -0.68 -16.15
CA ASN A 78 -8.34 0.25 -17.15
C ASN A 78 -9.26 0.39 -18.36
N VAL A 79 -9.51 1.64 -18.76
CA VAL A 79 -10.13 1.96 -20.08
C VAL A 79 -9.08 2.12 -21.18
N THR A 80 -7.79 2.18 -20.81
CA THR A 80 -6.68 2.45 -21.71
C THR A 80 -6.05 1.17 -22.26
N SER A 81 -6.07 1.01 -23.60
CA SER A 81 -5.66 -0.24 -24.28
C SER A 81 -4.16 -0.55 -24.22
N TYR A 82 -3.30 0.44 -24.03
CA TYR A 82 -1.84 0.26 -23.92
C TYR A 82 -1.33 -0.08 -22.51
N PHE A 83 -2.23 -0.26 -21.54
CA PHE A 83 -1.90 -0.74 -20.20
C PHE A 83 -2.20 -2.23 -20.08
N PRO A 84 -1.19 -3.12 -20.23
CA PRO A 84 -1.42 -4.56 -20.19
C PRO A 84 -1.53 -5.12 -18.76
N THR A 85 -1.36 -4.28 -17.73
CA THR A 85 -1.32 -4.71 -16.34
C THR A 85 -2.65 -5.27 -15.84
N ASP A 86 -3.76 -4.76 -16.37
CA ASP A 86 -5.11 -5.26 -16.07
C ASP A 86 -5.33 -6.69 -16.62
N ARG A 87 -4.50 -7.11 -17.59
CA ARG A 87 -4.37 -8.50 -18.08
C ARG A 87 -3.22 -9.26 -17.42
N LEU A 88 -2.87 -8.86 -16.19
CA LEU A 88 -1.88 -9.48 -15.31
C LEU A 88 -0.42 -9.37 -15.78
N VAL A 89 -0.11 -8.51 -16.76
CA VAL A 89 1.29 -8.29 -17.17
C VAL A 89 2.04 -7.49 -16.12
N ILE A 90 3.17 -8.04 -15.65
CA ILE A 90 4.04 -7.37 -14.69
C ILE A 90 4.99 -6.43 -15.42
N ARG A 91 4.75 -5.12 -15.28
CA ARG A 91 5.65 -4.06 -15.77
C ARG A 91 6.68 -3.70 -14.72
N MET A 92 7.83 -4.39 -14.77
CA MET A 92 8.93 -4.25 -13.80
C MET A 92 9.47 -2.82 -13.70
N ASP A 93 9.48 -2.08 -14.81
CA ASP A 93 9.89 -0.68 -14.86
C ASP A 93 8.97 0.24 -14.05
N TRP A 94 7.68 -0.09 -13.97
CA TRP A 94 6.68 0.67 -13.23
C TRP A 94 6.65 0.28 -11.75
N LEU A 95 6.75 -1.02 -11.45
CA LEU A 95 6.79 -1.53 -10.08
C LEU A 95 8.00 -1.06 -9.27
N ARG A 96 9.05 -0.58 -9.95
CA ARG A 96 10.13 0.17 -9.32
C ARG A 96 9.59 1.33 -8.46
N ASN A 97 8.48 1.95 -8.83
CA ASN A 97 7.88 3.06 -8.10
C ASN A 97 7.18 2.64 -6.79
N ALA A 98 6.92 1.35 -6.59
CA ALA A 98 6.45 0.81 -5.29
C ALA A 98 7.61 0.33 -4.39
N PHE A 99 8.81 0.16 -4.94
CA PHE A 99 9.99 -0.33 -4.22
C PHE A 99 10.98 0.80 -3.89
N ASN A 100 11.44 1.53 -4.92
CA ASN A 100 12.53 2.49 -4.79
C ASN A 100 12.27 3.64 -3.83
N PRO A 101 11.10 4.30 -3.80
CA PRO A 101 10.86 5.41 -2.88
C PRO A 101 11.13 5.04 -1.42
N ILE A 102 10.83 3.79 -1.02
CA ILE A 102 11.13 3.31 0.34
C ILE A 102 12.63 3.37 0.65
N TYR A 103 13.50 2.99 -0.30
CA TYR A 103 14.95 2.97 -0.07
C TYR A 103 15.65 4.30 -0.34
N VAL A 104 15.05 5.21 -1.14
CA VAL A 104 15.72 6.46 -1.55
C VAL A 104 15.13 7.71 -0.90
N ASP A 105 13.84 7.71 -0.59
CA ASP A 105 13.12 8.86 -0.04
C ASP A 105 12.67 8.67 1.41
N VAL A 106 12.45 7.44 1.86
CA VAL A 106 11.89 7.14 3.18
C VAL A 106 12.96 6.65 4.16
N MET A 107 13.53 5.47 3.91
CA MET A 107 14.48 4.80 4.78
C MET A 107 15.68 5.69 5.16
N PRO A 108 16.34 6.43 4.24
CA PRO A 108 17.47 7.28 4.64
C PRO A 108 17.07 8.38 5.63
N GLN A 109 15.86 8.91 5.52
CA GLN A 109 15.36 9.97 6.40
C GLN A 109 15.04 9.40 7.78
N LEU A 110 14.35 8.26 7.83
CA LEU A 110 14.06 7.55 9.08
C LEU A 110 15.36 7.12 9.78
N GLN A 111 16.30 6.52 9.05
CA GLN A 111 17.60 6.12 9.60
C GLN A 111 18.34 7.32 10.19
N THR A 112 18.33 8.46 9.49
CA THR A 112 18.94 9.70 10.01
C THR A 112 18.27 10.17 11.30
N ILE A 113 16.94 10.08 11.41
CA ILE A 113 16.22 10.39 12.65
C ILE A 113 16.64 9.42 13.76
N LEU A 114 16.63 8.11 13.49
CA LEU A 114 16.99 7.07 14.46
C LEU A 114 18.43 7.24 14.98
N ASP A 115 19.38 7.60 14.10
CA ASP A 115 20.80 7.81 14.45
C ASP A 115 21.05 9.10 15.25
N ASN A 116 20.12 10.08 15.19
CA ASN A 116 20.28 11.41 15.78
C ASN A 116 19.21 11.75 16.83
N SER A 117 18.46 10.76 17.30
CA SER A 117 17.49 10.88 18.39
C SER A 117 17.82 9.91 19.51
N GLU A 118 17.42 10.24 20.74
CA GLU A 118 17.55 9.34 21.88
C GLU A 118 16.56 8.18 21.71
N GLU A 119 16.97 6.94 22.01
CA GLU A 119 16.16 5.71 21.77
C GLU A 119 14.75 5.76 22.40
N ASN A 120 14.59 6.47 23.53
CA ASN A 120 13.31 6.63 24.21
C ASN A 120 12.59 7.97 23.89
N SER A 121 13.02 8.71 22.86
CA SER A 121 12.36 9.95 22.44
C SER A 121 11.14 9.67 21.56
N ALA A 122 10.23 10.64 21.48
CA ALA A 122 9.06 10.51 20.63
C ALA A 122 9.44 10.53 19.14
N GLU A 123 10.46 11.30 18.75
CA GLU A 123 10.99 11.33 17.38
C GLU A 123 11.51 9.95 16.94
N HIS A 124 12.24 9.26 17.82
CA HIS A 124 12.73 7.90 17.58
C HIS A 124 11.57 6.92 17.42
N ALA A 125 10.61 6.95 18.34
CA ALA A 125 9.46 6.07 18.31
C ALA A 125 8.57 6.27 17.07
N LEU A 126 8.30 7.52 16.67
CA LEU A 126 7.54 7.81 15.45
C LEU A 126 8.30 7.32 14.19
N ALA A 127 9.63 7.45 14.16
CA ALA A 127 10.44 6.93 13.05
C ALA A 127 10.41 5.40 12.98
N GLU A 128 10.48 4.71 14.12
CA GLU A 128 10.32 3.25 14.22
C GLU A 128 8.95 2.77 13.70
N ILE A 129 7.86 3.43 14.11
CA ILE A 129 6.50 3.10 13.65
C ILE A 129 6.39 3.28 12.13
N TRP A 130 6.89 4.39 11.60
CA TRP A 130 6.82 4.67 10.17
C TRP A 130 7.74 3.75 9.35
N TRP A 131 8.85 3.29 9.93
CA TRP A 131 9.72 2.27 9.33
C TRP A 131 8.93 0.98 9.10
N VAL A 132 8.22 0.51 10.12
CA VAL A 132 7.38 -0.69 10.01
C VAL A 132 6.28 -0.50 8.96
N TYR A 133 5.56 0.63 8.98
CA TYR A 133 4.55 0.95 7.97
C TYR A 133 5.11 0.89 6.54
N SER A 134 6.29 1.49 6.34
CA SER A 134 6.93 1.58 5.03
C SER A 134 7.38 0.22 4.50
N PHE A 135 8.03 -0.58 5.34
CA PHE A 135 8.62 -1.85 4.91
C PHE A 135 7.59 -2.98 4.81
N HIS A 136 6.50 -2.99 5.59
CA HIS A 136 5.48 -4.03 5.43
C HIS A 136 4.83 -3.96 4.05
N ARG A 137 4.56 -2.76 3.52
CA ARG A 137 4.00 -2.58 2.17
C ARG A 137 4.91 -3.19 1.09
N VAL A 138 6.23 -3.12 1.27
CA VAL A 138 7.20 -3.73 0.33
C VAL A 138 7.25 -5.24 0.50
N THR A 139 7.47 -5.77 1.71
CA THR A 139 7.56 -7.23 1.88
C THR A 139 6.26 -7.93 1.50
N ASP A 140 5.09 -7.30 1.68
CA ASP A 140 3.81 -7.85 1.26
C ASP A 140 3.60 -7.87 -0.27
N TYR A 141 4.48 -7.24 -1.05
CA TYR A 141 4.55 -7.39 -2.51
C TYR A 141 5.52 -8.49 -2.94
N TRP A 142 6.76 -8.44 -2.45
CA TRP A 142 7.88 -9.24 -3.00
C TRP A 142 8.25 -10.48 -2.17
N GLY A 143 7.96 -10.47 -0.87
CA GLY A 143 8.45 -11.43 0.11
C GLY A 143 9.77 -10.97 0.72
N PRO A 144 10.86 -11.73 0.62
CA PRO A 144 12.18 -11.31 1.07
C PRO A 144 12.59 -9.97 0.44
N ILE A 145 13.22 -9.09 1.22
CA ILE A 145 13.70 -7.77 0.77
C ILE A 145 14.96 -7.36 1.53
N PRO A 146 15.78 -6.43 1.01
CA PRO A 146 16.80 -5.76 1.81
C PRO A 146 16.16 -5.04 2.99
N TYR A 147 16.51 -5.40 4.22
CA TYR A 147 15.84 -4.83 5.40
C TYR A 147 16.83 -4.46 6.51
N SER A 148 17.33 -5.44 7.27
CA SER A 148 18.25 -5.19 8.39
C SER A 148 19.61 -4.60 7.98
N LYS A 149 19.98 -4.79 6.71
CA LYS A 149 21.22 -4.31 6.09
C LYS A 149 20.99 -3.18 5.08
N ALA A 150 19.74 -2.74 4.91
CA ALA A 150 19.42 -1.63 4.03
C ALA A 150 20.12 -0.35 4.53
N GLY A 151 20.66 0.43 3.61
CA GLY A 151 21.39 1.67 3.92
C GLY A 151 22.87 1.50 4.28
N GLU A 152 23.36 0.27 4.49
CA GLU A 152 24.80 0.03 4.65
C GLU A 152 25.55 0.33 3.34
N ALA A 153 26.75 0.93 3.45
CA ALA A 153 27.61 1.22 2.30
C ALA A 153 28.28 -0.06 1.78
N SER A 154 27.50 -0.92 1.11
CA SER A 154 27.93 -2.17 0.51
C SER A 154 27.47 -2.29 -0.94
N THR A 155 28.25 -2.99 -1.76
CA THR A 155 27.90 -3.28 -3.17
C THR A 155 26.94 -4.45 -3.32
N SER A 156 26.70 -5.20 -2.25
CA SER A 156 25.67 -6.22 -2.18
C SER A 156 24.98 -6.17 -0.83
N ILE A 157 23.66 -6.04 -0.85
CA ILE A 157 22.84 -5.95 0.35
C ILE A 157 22.03 -7.25 0.44
N PRO A 158 22.21 -8.06 1.50
CA PRO A 158 21.48 -9.30 1.65
C PRO A 158 19.98 -9.02 1.85
N TYR A 159 19.17 -9.98 1.43
CA TYR A 159 17.73 -9.97 1.63
C TYR A 159 17.39 -10.72 2.92
N ASP A 160 16.52 -10.16 3.72
CA ASP A 160 16.00 -10.83 4.90
C ASP A 160 14.75 -11.63 4.55
N SER A 161 14.53 -12.72 5.27
CA SER A 161 13.31 -13.50 5.12
C SER A 161 12.09 -12.69 5.58
N GLN A 162 10.94 -12.90 4.94
CA GLN A 162 9.70 -12.21 5.36
C GLN A 162 9.34 -12.52 6.82
N GLU A 163 9.61 -13.74 7.30
CA GLU A 163 9.41 -14.11 8.70
C GLU A 163 10.27 -13.28 9.67
N SER A 164 11.58 -13.14 9.40
CA SER A 164 12.47 -12.34 10.25
C SER A 164 12.10 -10.86 10.25
N ILE A 165 11.65 -10.34 9.10
CA ILE A 165 11.17 -8.97 8.97
C ILE A 165 9.92 -8.76 9.84
N TYR A 166 8.93 -9.66 9.76
CA TYR A 166 7.71 -9.58 10.57
C TYR A 166 7.99 -9.67 12.08
N ASN A 167 8.95 -10.50 12.51
CA ASN A 167 9.34 -10.56 13.91
C ASN A 167 9.94 -9.22 14.38
N ASP A 168 10.83 -8.61 13.59
CA ASP A 168 11.40 -7.30 13.90
C ASP A 168 10.35 -6.18 13.88
N PHE A 169 9.34 -6.25 13.01
CA PHE A 169 8.21 -5.32 13.04
C PHE A 169 7.51 -5.30 14.40
N PHE A 170 7.21 -6.48 14.97
CA PHE A 170 6.58 -6.56 16.29
C PHE A 170 7.48 -5.99 17.39
N GLU A 171 8.79 -6.29 17.35
CA GLU A 171 9.75 -5.75 18.32
C GLU A 171 9.90 -4.22 18.23
N ARG A 172 9.91 -3.65 17.02
CA ARG A 172 9.98 -2.20 16.80
C ARG A 172 8.72 -1.50 17.29
N LEU A 173 7.55 -2.03 16.95
CA LEU A 173 6.27 -1.47 17.40
C LEU A 173 6.15 -1.51 18.93
N ASP A 174 6.54 -2.61 19.58
CA ASP A 174 6.54 -2.74 21.04
C ASP A 174 7.46 -1.70 21.71
N ARG A 175 8.71 -1.58 21.24
CA ARG A 175 9.66 -0.57 21.77
C ARG A 175 9.14 0.86 21.58
N ALA A 176 8.65 1.18 20.37
CA ALA A 176 8.15 2.51 20.06
C ALA A 176 6.93 2.87 20.92
N GLU A 177 5.99 1.94 21.06
CA GLU A 177 4.81 2.12 21.90
C GLU A 177 5.19 2.32 23.37
N GLY A 178 6.08 1.49 23.91
CA GLY A 178 6.58 1.60 25.27
C GLY A 178 7.24 2.96 25.54
N ALA A 179 8.04 3.45 24.59
CA ALA A 179 8.66 4.76 24.67
C ALA A 179 7.60 5.89 24.69
N LEU A 180 6.63 5.86 23.77
CA LEU A 180 5.57 6.87 23.70
C LEU A 180 4.71 6.92 24.96
N LYS A 181 4.34 5.77 25.52
CA LYS A 181 3.56 5.67 26.77
C LYS A 181 4.30 6.22 27.99
N ALA A 182 5.63 6.26 27.96
CA ALA A 182 6.45 6.79 29.05
C ALA A 182 6.62 8.33 29.00
N LEU A 183 6.21 8.97 27.91
CA LEU A 183 6.37 10.41 27.69
C LEU A 183 5.12 11.20 28.11
N PRO A 184 5.24 12.53 28.33
CA PRO A 184 4.08 13.40 28.52
C PRO A 184 3.14 13.35 27.31
N SER A 185 1.86 13.12 27.56
CA SER A 185 0.85 12.96 26.50
C SER A 185 0.59 14.22 25.67
N ASP A 186 1.04 15.39 26.15
CA ASP A 186 0.93 16.69 25.48
C ASP A 186 2.17 17.06 24.65
N LEU A 187 3.20 16.21 24.65
CA LEU A 187 4.35 16.38 23.75
C LEU A 187 3.89 16.25 22.29
N LYS A 188 4.44 17.11 21.43
CA LYS A 188 4.14 17.18 19.99
C LYS A 188 5.42 17.04 19.17
N PRO A 189 6.03 15.84 19.09
CA PRO A 189 7.17 15.60 18.21
C PRO A 189 6.83 16.04 16.78
N PHE A 190 7.77 16.73 16.13
CA PHE A 190 7.64 17.29 14.78
C PHE A 190 6.52 18.34 14.59
N GLY A 191 5.53 18.46 15.47
CA GLY A 191 4.43 19.43 15.35
C GLY A 191 3.76 19.35 13.98
N SER A 192 3.58 20.48 13.29
CA SER A 192 2.95 20.53 11.96
C SER A 192 3.73 19.85 10.83
N TYR A 193 4.94 19.36 11.09
CA TYR A 193 5.71 18.57 10.13
C TYR A 193 5.30 17.09 10.14
N ASP A 194 4.64 16.62 11.19
CA ASP A 194 3.84 15.40 11.13
C ASP A 194 2.54 15.72 10.39
N LEU A 195 2.51 15.38 9.11
CA LEU A 195 1.38 15.63 8.21
C LEU A 195 0.20 14.67 8.44
N MET A 196 0.28 13.78 9.43
CA MET A 196 -0.79 12.82 9.76
C MET A 196 -1.50 13.20 11.05
N TYR A 197 -0.76 13.44 12.14
CA TYR A 197 -1.36 13.69 13.47
C TYR A 197 -0.84 14.93 14.17
N GLU A 198 -0.07 15.80 13.49
CA GLU A 198 0.52 17.01 14.07
C GLU A 198 1.32 16.76 15.36
N GLY A 199 1.91 15.57 15.47
CA GLY A 199 2.67 15.11 16.63
C GLY A 199 1.82 14.55 17.76
N ASP A 200 0.53 14.24 17.56
CA ASP A 200 -0.29 13.67 18.62
C ASP A 200 0.12 12.24 18.99
N ILE A 201 0.85 12.11 20.10
CA ILE A 201 1.38 10.84 20.59
C ILE A 201 0.26 9.81 20.85
N ASN A 202 -0.90 10.24 21.33
CA ASN A 202 -1.98 9.29 21.63
C ASN A 202 -2.53 8.68 20.34
N LYS A 203 -2.64 9.47 19.27
CA LYS A 203 -3.04 8.95 17.95
C LYS A 203 -1.96 8.04 17.35
N TRP A 204 -0.67 8.37 17.51
CA TRP A 204 0.43 7.51 17.10
C TRP A 204 0.47 6.16 17.84
N ILE A 205 0.15 6.13 19.14
CA ILE A 205 0.01 4.88 19.89
C ILE A 205 -1.12 4.01 19.30
N LYS A 206 -2.30 4.61 19.06
CA LYS A 206 -3.43 3.89 18.45
C LYS A 206 -3.11 3.37 17.05
N PHE A 207 -2.42 4.16 16.23
CA PHE A 207 -1.95 3.76 14.91
C PHE A 207 -0.95 2.60 14.98
N ALA A 208 0.06 2.68 15.85
CA ALA A 208 1.06 1.64 16.04
C ALA A 208 0.41 0.29 16.44
N ASN A 209 -0.54 0.32 17.37
CA ASN A 209 -1.27 -0.87 17.79
C ASN A 209 -2.21 -1.40 16.71
N THR A 210 -2.83 -0.54 15.92
CA THR A 210 -3.68 -1.00 14.81
C THR A 210 -2.83 -1.63 13.70
N LEU A 211 -1.66 -1.08 13.41
CA LEU A 211 -0.67 -1.68 12.52
C LEU A 211 -0.16 -3.02 13.08
N ARG A 212 0.12 -3.11 14.38
CA ARG A 212 0.47 -4.36 15.06
C ARG A 212 -0.63 -5.42 14.89
N LEU A 213 -1.90 -5.02 15.06
CA LEU A 213 -3.05 -5.90 14.87
C LEU A 213 -3.21 -6.35 13.41
N ARG A 214 -3.02 -5.44 12.43
CA ARG A 214 -2.99 -5.78 11.00
C ARG A 214 -1.95 -6.86 10.72
N LEU A 215 -0.72 -6.66 11.19
CA LEU A 215 0.39 -7.60 11.00
C LEU A 215 0.15 -8.93 11.72
N ALA A 216 -0.44 -8.91 12.91
CA ALA A 216 -0.82 -10.10 13.67
C ALA A 216 -1.86 -10.94 12.92
N ILE A 217 -2.94 -10.31 12.46
CA ILE A 217 -3.94 -10.97 11.61
C ILE A 217 -3.31 -11.48 10.32
N ARG A 218 -2.35 -10.75 9.73
CA ARG A 218 -1.64 -11.18 8.52
C ARG A 218 -1.00 -12.55 8.69
N ILE A 219 -0.36 -12.80 9.84
CA ILE A 219 0.38 -14.02 10.11
C ILE A 219 -0.45 -15.13 10.77
N SER A 220 -1.75 -14.90 11.02
CA SER A 220 -2.65 -15.82 11.73
C SER A 220 -2.66 -17.27 11.23
N LYS A 221 -2.43 -17.49 9.92
CA LYS A 221 -2.34 -18.85 9.34
C LYS A 221 -0.95 -19.47 9.37
N THR A 222 0.11 -18.66 9.32
CA THR A 222 1.50 -19.16 9.27
C THR A 222 2.10 -19.33 10.67
N ASN A 223 1.74 -18.46 11.62
CA ASN A 223 2.15 -18.55 13.02
C ASN A 223 1.00 -18.12 13.95
N PRO A 224 0.00 -19.00 14.16
CA PRO A 224 -1.21 -18.67 14.92
C PRO A 224 -0.96 -18.25 16.37
N GLU A 225 0.07 -18.83 17.02
CA GLU A 225 0.40 -18.54 18.42
C GLU A 225 0.95 -17.12 18.57
N LEU A 226 1.95 -16.76 17.75
CA LEU A 226 2.49 -15.40 17.76
C LEU A 226 1.42 -14.39 17.34
N ALA A 227 0.63 -14.72 16.32
CA ALA A 227 -0.48 -13.89 15.86
C ALA A 227 -1.44 -13.55 17.00
N LYS A 228 -1.87 -14.55 17.78
CA LYS A 228 -2.77 -14.36 18.92
C LYS A 228 -2.15 -13.44 19.98
N VAL A 229 -0.91 -13.71 20.38
CA VAL A 229 -0.20 -12.89 21.38
C VAL A 229 -0.11 -11.43 20.93
N GLN A 230 0.34 -11.20 19.70
CA GLN A 230 0.51 -9.85 19.15
C GLN A 230 -0.83 -9.13 18.97
N GLY A 231 -1.87 -9.84 18.54
CA GLY A 231 -3.21 -9.28 18.34
C GLY A 231 -3.90 -8.89 19.66
N GLU A 232 -3.88 -9.77 20.66
CA GLU A 232 -4.46 -9.49 21.98
C GLU A 232 -3.72 -8.36 22.69
N GLU A 233 -2.39 -8.31 22.57
CA GLU A 233 -1.59 -7.24 23.14
C GLU A 233 -1.91 -5.90 22.47
N ALA A 234 -1.92 -5.85 21.13
CA ALA A 234 -2.31 -4.66 20.36
C ALA A 234 -3.68 -4.11 20.79
N PHE A 235 -4.69 -4.98 20.91
CA PHE A 235 -6.01 -4.57 21.38
C PHE A 235 -5.97 -4.02 22.81
N SER A 236 -5.32 -4.73 23.75
CA SER A 236 -5.21 -4.31 25.16
C SER A 236 -4.55 -2.95 25.34
N ASN A 237 -3.71 -2.59 24.35
CA ASN A 237 -2.93 -1.37 24.32
C ASN A 237 -3.61 -0.19 23.63
N THR A 238 -4.88 -0.35 23.21
CA THR A 238 -5.72 0.62 22.48
C THR A 238 -5.34 0.76 21.01
N VAL A 239 -6.31 0.45 20.14
CA VAL A 239 -6.26 0.62 18.67
C VAL A 239 -7.06 1.87 18.26
N LEU A 240 -7.20 2.14 16.96
CA LEU A 240 -8.10 3.19 16.45
C LEU A 240 -9.57 2.84 16.80
N GLU A 241 -10.38 3.81 17.24
CA GLU A 241 -11.73 3.55 17.77
C GLU A 241 -12.85 4.40 17.17
N SER A 242 -12.54 5.58 16.60
CA SER A 242 -13.54 6.53 16.11
C SER A 242 -13.12 7.18 14.80
N SER A 243 -13.87 6.93 13.73
CA SER A 243 -13.76 7.66 12.47
C SER A 243 -14.63 8.93 12.49
N PRO A 244 -14.14 10.08 11.98
CA PRO A 244 -12.82 10.28 11.37
C PRO A 244 -11.73 10.72 12.37
N GLU A 245 -12.03 10.84 13.67
CA GLU A 245 -11.12 11.48 14.63
C GLU A 245 -9.77 10.78 14.78
N ASP A 246 -9.76 9.45 14.85
CA ASP A 246 -8.55 8.65 14.99
C ASP A 246 -7.89 8.33 13.64
N ASP A 247 -8.63 8.40 12.53
CA ASP A 247 -8.18 7.92 11.21
C ASP A 247 -6.85 8.55 10.76
N ALA A 248 -5.98 7.69 10.22
CA ALA A 248 -4.65 8.07 9.75
C ALA A 248 -4.76 8.62 8.32
N LEU A 249 -4.70 9.94 8.21
CA LEU A 249 -4.80 10.67 6.93
C LEU A 249 -3.58 11.59 6.75
N ILE A 250 -2.81 11.38 5.68
CA ILE A 250 -1.71 12.31 5.34
C ILE A 250 -2.28 13.48 4.57
N GLN A 251 -2.15 14.69 5.13
CA GLN A 251 -2.66 15.91 4.50
C GLN A 251 -1.96 16.19 3.17
N GLN A 252 -2.74 16.60 2.17
CA GLN A 252 -2.28 16.99 0.84
C GLN A 252 -2.58 18.46 0.59
N ASN A 253 -1.96 19.04 -0.43
CA ASN A 253 -2.17 20.42 -0.83
C ASN A 253 -2.04 20.56 -2.36
N THR A 254 -2.03 21.78 -2.89
CA THR A 254 -1.98 22.04 -4.34
C THR A 254 -0.58 21.88 -4.96
N ILE A 255 0.45 21.62 -4.14
CA ILE A 255 1.83 21.32 -4.55
C ILE A 255 2.06 19.81 -4.42
N ASP A 256 1.83 19.27 -3.23
CA ASP A 256 1.86 17.84 -2.93
C ASP A 256 0.44 17.29 -3.07
N ILE A 257 0.06 17.05 -4.32
CA ILE A 257 -1.31 16.68 -4.69
C ILE A 257 -1.59 15.19 -4.48
N ASN A 258 -2.85 14.87 -4.17
CA ASN A 258 -3.32 13.50 -4.11
C ASN A 258 -3.11 12.77 -5.46
N PRO A 259 -2.40 11.63 -5.48
CA PRO A 259 -2.14 10.90 -6.72
C PRO A 259 -3.39 10.35 -7.43
N ILE A 260 -4.43 9.96 -6.70
CA ILE A 260 -5.71 9.52 -7.30
C ILE A 260 -6.38 10.70 -8.00
N SER A 261 -6.33 11.89 -7.39
CA SER A 261 -6.85 13.12 -7.99
C SER A 261 -6.11 13.50 -9.27
N GLN A 262 -4.79 13.34 -9.28
CA GLN A 262 -3.99 13.51 -10.50
C GLN A 262 -4.38 12.52 -11.60
N MET A 263 -4.53 11.24 -11.24
CA MET A 263 -4.91 10.20 -12.19
C MET A 263 -6.35 10.36 -12.71
N SER A 264 -7.27 10.87 -11.89
CA SER A 264 -8.65 11.17 -12.28
C SER A 264 -8.65 12.06 -13.53
N GLU A 265 -7.80 13.08 -13.56
CA GLU A 265 -7.65 14.00 -14.70
C GLU A 265 -7.01 13.35 -15.93
N TRP A 266 -6.16 12.32 -15.77
CA TRP A 266 -5.64 11.53 -16.89
C TRP A 266 -6.71 10.64 -17.52
N ASN A 267 -7.73 10.28 -16.74
CA ASN A 267 -8.95 9.64 -17.21
C ASN A 267 -8.75 8.22 -17.82
N GLU A 268 -7.79 7.46 -17.28
CA GLU A 268 -7.33 6.17 -17.86
C GLU A 268 -7.89 4.91 -17.16
N PHE A 269 -8.66 5.07 -16.08
CA PHE A 269 -9.23 3.97 -15.28
C PHE A 269 -10.68 4.27 -14.84
N ARG A 270 -11.40 3.23 -14.40
CA ARG A 270 -12.81 3.26 -13.97
C ARG A 270 -13.08 2.33 -12.80
N MET A 271 -14.24 2.49 -12.16
CA MET A 271 -14.79 1.53 -11.21
C MET A 271 -14.73 0.12 -11.80
N SER A 272 -14.26 -0.87 -11.03
CA SER A 272 -14.35 -2.27 -11.45
C SER A 272 -15.79 -2.78 -11.38
N ALA A 273 -16.16 -3.71 -12.26
CA ALA A 273 -17.40 -4.49 -12.20
C ALA A 273 -17.60 -5.20 -10.83
N ALA A 274 -16.52 -5.54 -10.11
CA ALA A 274 -16.64 -6.10 -8.76
C ALA A 274 -17.16 -5.07 -7.75
N MET A 275 -16.70 -3.81 -7.84
CA MET A 275 -17.20 -2.71 -7.01
C MET A 275 -18.65 -2.40 -7.34
N GLU A 276 -19.04 -2.38 -8.62
CA GLU A 276 -20.46 -2.25 -8.99
C GLU A 276 -21.30 -3.36 -8.36
N SER A 277 -20.88 -4.61 -8.55
CA SER A 277 -21.59 -5.78 -8.03
C SER A 277 -21.85 -5.69 -6.53
N ALA A 278 -20.83 -5.29 -5.76
CA ALA A 278 -20.95 -5.10 -4.32
C ALA A 278 -21.78 -3.87 -3.97
N LEU A 279 -21.34 -2.68 -4.39
CA LEU A 279 -21.88 -1.41 -3.92
C LEU A 279 -23.33 -1.19 -4.36
N VAL A 280 -23.63 -1.46 -5.64
CA VAL A 280 -25.00 -1.34 -6.16
C VAL A 280 -25.88 -2.45 -5.58
N GLY A 281 -25.37 -3.68 -5.49
CA GLY A 281 -26.13 -4.79 -4.90
C GLY A 281 -26.53 -4.57 -3.45
N TYR A 282 -25.64 -3.97 -2.66
CA TYR A 282 -25.89 -3.66 -1.26
C TYR A 282 -26.72 -2.39 -1.03
N ASP A 283 -27.06 -1.64 -2.09
CA ASP A 283 -27.55 -0.27 -1.97
C ASP A 283 -26.64 0.56 -1.05
N ASP A 284 -25.32 0.45 -1.25
CA ASP A 284 -24.31 0.93 -0.31
C ASP A 284 -24.30 2.47 -0.23
N PRO A 285 -24.47 3.08 0.96
CA PRO A 285 -24.46 4.54 1.12
C PRO A 285 -23.14 5.21 0.73
N ARG A 286 -22.03 4.45 0.62
CA ARG A 286 -20.71 4.97 0.22
C ARG A 286 -20.56 5.09 -1.30
N THR A 287 -21.44 4.47 -2.09
CA THR A 287 -21.39 4.49 -3.56
C THR A 287 -21.17 5.90 -4.16
N PRO A 288 -21.95 6.94 -3.79
CA PRO A 288 -21.76 8.30 -4.32
C PRO A 288 -20.49 9.01 -3.83
N GLU A 289 -19.87 8.52 -2.75
CA GLU A 289 -18.60 9.05 -2.25
C GLU A 289 -17.40 8.40 -2.95
N TYR A 290 -17.52 7.12 -3.29
CA TYR A 290 -16.46 6.32 -3.90
C TYR A 290 -16.36 6.56 -5.40
N PHE A 291 -17.51 6.75 -6.06
CA PHE A 291 -17.60 6.82 -7.51
C PHE A 291 -18.60 7.89 -7.96
N LEU A 292 -18.42 8.33 -9.21
CA LEU A 292 -19.38 9.15 -9.94
C LEU A 292 -20.18 8.23 -10.88
N PRO A 293 -21.47 8.50 -11.12
CA PRO A 293 -22.25 7.76 -12.10
C PRO A 293 -21.64 7.88 -13.51
N SER A 294 -21.88 6.88 -14.35
CA SER A 294 -21.56 6.92 -15.77
C SER A 294 -22.21 8.14 -16.43
N VAL A 295 -21.45 8.80 -17.31
CA VAL A 295 -21.96 9.94 -18.09
C VAL A 295 -23.08 9.51 -19.05
N ASN A 296 -23.00 8.31 -19.60
CA ASN A 296 -23.93 7.83 -20.62
C ASN A 296 -25.25 7.30 -20.03
N THR A 297 -25.19 6.60 -18.90
CA THR A 297 -26.38 5.96 -18.30
C THR A 297 -26.96 6.76 -17.14
N GLY A 298 -26.13 7.52 -16.42
CA GLY A 298 -26.50 8.17 -15.16
C GLY A 298 -26.53 7.21 -13.97
N GLU A 299 -26.19 5.92 -14.18
CA GLU A 299 -26.13 4.87 -13.17
C GLU A 299 -24.68 4.56 -12.78
N TYR A 300 -24.47 3.74 -11.75
CA TYR A 300 -23.14 3.26 -11.39
C TYR A 300 -22.80 2.01 -12.20
N GLU A 301 -21.81 2.12 -13.08
CA GLU A 301 -21.48 1.10 -14.08
C GLU A 301 -19.99 0.73 -13.96
N GLY A 302 -19.70 -0.55 -13.79
CA GLY A 302 -18.37 -1.06 -13.56
C GLY A 302 -17.76 -1.67 -14.81
N LEU A 303 -16.48 -1.40 -15.01
CA LEU A 303 -15.70 -1.96 -16.11
C LEU A 303 -15.08 -3.29 -15.70
N ARG A 304 -15.13 -4.25 -16.61
CA ARG A 304 -14.54 -5.57 -16.37
C ARG A 304 -13.01 -5.54 -16.42
N ASN A 305 -12.36 -6.04 -15.37
CA ASN A 305 -10.90 -6.21 -15.36
C ASN A 305 -10.41 -7.20 -16.43
N GLY A 306 -9.30 -6.85 -17.09
CA GLY A 306 -8.57 -7.73 -18.00
C GLY A 306 -9.16 -7.86 -19.40
N LEU A 307 -9.94 -6.88 -19.86
CA LEU A 307 -10.40 -6.84 -21.24
C LEU A 307 -9.22 -6.74 -22.23
N SER A 308 -9.36 -7.41 -23.37
CA SER A 308 -8.42 -7.34 -24.47
C SER A 308 -8.47 -5.97 -25.15
N VAL A 309 -7.44 -5.64 -25.94
CA VAL A 309 -7.41 -4.41 -26.73
C VAL A 309 -8.62 -4.30 -27.66
N GLU A 310 -9.08 -5.43 -28.22
CA GLU A 310 -10.26 -5.48 -29.08
C GLU A 310 -11.54 -5.24 -28.27
N GLN A 311 -11.69 -5.87 -27.10
CA GLN A 311 -12.86 -5.69 -26.25
C GLN A 311 -12.98 -4.24 -25.73
N LEU A 312 -11.86 -3.60 -25.37
CA LEU A 312 -11.83 -2.19 -24.96
C LEU A 312 -12.27 -1.22 -26.06
N SER A 313 -12.33 -1.65 -27.32
CA SER A 313 -12.84 -0.80 -28.41
C SER A 313 -14.38 -0.72 -28.46
N ASP A 314 -15.08 -1.56 -27.70
CA ASP A 314 -16.53 -1.50 -27.55
C ASP A 314 -16.95 -0.24 -26.77
N GLU A 315 -18.04 0.41 -27.19
CA GLU A 315 -18.55 1.63 -26.58
C GLU A 315 -18.93 1.45 -25.10
N MET A 316 -19.39 0.25 -24.72
CA MET A 316 -19.73 -0.09 -23.35
C MET A 316 -18.48 -0.09 -22.43
N ASN A 317 -17.29 -0.30 -22.99
CA ASN A 317 -16.03 -0.28 -22.24
C ASN A 317 -15.36 1.10 -22.24
N SER A 318 -16.03 2.12 -22.78
CA SER A 318 -15.50 3.47 -22.82
C SER A 318 -15.53 4.16 -21.45
N ALA A 319 -14.68 5.19 -21.33
CA ALA A 319 -14.65 6.11 -20.21
C ALA A 319 -16.02 6.75 -19.87
N HIS A 320 -16.89 6.99 -20.85
CA HIS A 320 -18.19 7.63 -20.59
C HIS A 320 -19.27 6.64 -20.16
N SER A 321 -19.12 5.36 -20.51
CA SER A 321 -20.06 4.28 -20.17
C SER A 321 -19.82 3.65 -18.80
N ASN A 322 -18.71 3.98 -18.14
CA ASN A 322 -18.34 3.40 -16.84
C ASN A 322 -18.07 4.50 -15.81
N SER A 323 -18.32 4.20 -14.55
CA SER A 323 -18.21 5.11 -13.41
C SER A 323 -16.78 5.55 -13.13
N HIS A 324 -16.62 6.86 -13.00
CA HIS A 324 -15.36 7.49 -12.65
C HIS A 324 -15.15 7.46 -11.13
N VAL A 325 -13.93 7.72 -10.65
CA VAL A 325 -13.66 7.86 -9.22
C VAL A 325 -14.47 9.02 -8.61
N GLY A 326 -14.73 8.95 -7.31
CA GLY A 326 -15.73 9.78 -6.64
C GLY A 326 -15.39 11.28 -6.55
N PRO A 327 -16.38 12.10 -6.16
CA PRO A 327 -16.30 13.56 -6.21
C PRO A 327 -15.06 14.17 -5.55
N ARG A 328 -14.58 13.58 -4.44
CA ARG A 328 -13.44 14.12 -3.70
C ARG A 328 -12.10 14.01 -4.43
N TRP A 329 -11.99 13.16 -5.45
CA TRP A 329 -10.78 13.05 -6.27
C TRP A 329 -10.94 13.61 -7.67
N THR A 330 -12.08 14.20 -8.00
CA THR A 330 -12.38 14.62 -9.37
C THR A 330 -12.58 16.12 -9.44
N SER A 331 -12.16 16.73 -10.55
CA SER A 331 -12.38 18.15 -10.76
C SER A 331 -13.88 18.49 -10.93
N PRO A 332 -14.31 19.74 -10.66
CA PRO A 332 -15.69 20.16 -10.87
C PRO A 332 -16.16 19.99 -12.32
N ALA A 333 -15.24 20.05 -13.28
CA ALA A 333 -15.54 19.86 -14.71
C ALA A 333 -16.04 18.45 -15.03
N SER A 334 -15.69 17.47 -14.19
CA SER A 334 -16.05 16.07 -14.34
C SER A 334 -17.00 15.59 -13.23
N GLY A 335 -17.59 16.51 -12.43
CA GLY A 335 -18.59 16.19 -11.42
C GLY A 335 -18.08 16.12 -9.97
N GLY A 336 -16.84 16.52 -9.71
CA GLY A 336 -16.28 16.56 -8.35
C GLY A 336 -16.23 17.95 -7.71
N ILE A 337 -15.18 18.24 -6.93
CA ILE A 337 -15.06 19.42 -6.06
C ILE A 337 -13.82 20.29 -6.35
N ASP A 338 -13.83 21.55 -5.92
CA ASP A 338 -12.74 22.51 -6.22
C ASP A 338 -11.38 22.09 -5.63
N ASP A 339 -11.36 21.57 -4.40
CA ASP A 339 -10.13 21.24 -3.65
C ASP A 339 -9.69 19.77 -3.85
N PHE A 340 -10.13 19.10 -4.91
CA PHE A 340 -9.89 17.68 -5.14
C PHE A 340 -8.41 17.26 -5.09
N TYR A 341 -7.48 18.14 -5.50
CA TYR A 341 -6.04 17.85 -5.40
C TYR A 341 -5.53 17.78 -3.96
N SER A 342 -6.18 18.44 -3.01
CA SER A 342 -5.78 18.50 -1.61
C SER A 342 -6.44 17.41 -0.75
N THR A 343 -7.18 16.49 -1.36
CA THR A 343 -7.80 15.36 -0.65
C THR A 343 -6.74 14.54 0.08
N PRO A 344 -6.82 14.35 1.40
CA PRO A 344 -5.83 13.59 2.16
C PRO A 344 -5.65 12.16 1.65
N LEU A 345 -4.47 11.58 1.89
CA LEU A 345 -4.20 10.17 1.58
C LEU A 345 -4.68 9.30 2.74
N ASN A 346 -5.49 8.28 2.43
CA ASN A 346 -5.93 7.30 3.42
C ASN A 346 -4.79 6.31 3.72
N VAL A 347 -4.38 6.20 4.99
CA VAL A 347 -3.32 5.29 5.45
C VAL A 347 -3.91 4.08 6.18
N MET A 348 -4.78 4.34 7.16
CA MET A 348 -5.43 3.34 8.01
C MET A 348 -6.63 3.98 8.71
N SER A 349 -7.72 3.25 8.91
CA SER A 349 -8.93 3.79 9.55
C SER A 349 -9.42 2.94 10.72
N SER A 350 -10.27 3.54 11.54
CA SER A 350 -10.92 2.87 12.67
C SER A 350 -11.81 1.72 12.21
N ALA A 351 -12.43 1.83 11.03
CA ALA A 351 -13.18 0.74 10.42
C ALA A 351 -12.33 -0.53 10.28
N GLU A 352 -11.09 -0.39 9.81
CA GLU A 352 -10.18 -1.53 9.69
C GLU A 352 -9.84 -2.15 11.04
N ALA A 353 -9.58 -1.34 12.07
CA ALA A 353 -9.33 -1.83 13.43
C ALA A 353 -10.48 -2.73 13.92
N TYR A 354 -11.73 -2.32 13.69
CA TYR A 354 -12.90 -3.12 14.05
C TYR A 354 -13.03 -4.41 13.24
N PHE A 355 -12.79 -4.39 11.92
CA PHE A 355 -12.84 -5.62 11.12
C PHE A 355 -11.71 -6.59 11.47
N LEU A 356 -10.51 -6.09 11.80
CA LEU A 356 -9.41 -6.90 12.32
C LEU A 356 -9.79 -7.56 13.66
N ARG A 357 -10.44 -6.81 14.55
CA ARG A 357 -10.95 -7.33 15.82
C ARG A 357 -12.08 -8.34 15.63
N ALA A 358 -13.00 -8.11 14.69
CA ALA A 358 -14.07 -9.05 14.38
C ALA A 358 -13.51 -10.40 13.90
N GLU A 359 -12.51 -10.36 13.01
CA GLU A 359 -11.79 -11.56 12.59
C GLU A 359 -11.02 -12.21 13.75
N GLY A 360 -10.30 -11.43 14.56
CA GLY A 360 -9.63 -11.95 15.76
C GLY A 360 -10.61 -12.64 16.73
N ALA A 361 -11.82 -12.11 16.89
CA ALA A 361 -12.86 -12.71 17.71
C ALA A 361 -13.35 -14.04 17.13
N LEU A 362 -13.50 -14.16 15.80
CA LEU A 362 -13.77 -15.45 15.14
C LEU A 362 -12.64 -16.47 15.35
N LEU A 363 -11.39 -16.00 15.41
CA LEU A 363 -10.23 -16.84 15.73
C LEU A 363 -10.14 -17.20 17.22
N GLY A 364 -11.09 -16.76 18.05
CA GLY A 364 -11.11 -17.03 19.49
C GLY A 364 -10.08 -16.22 20.30
N TRP A 365 -9.75 -15.01 19.82
CA TRP A 365 -8.89 -14.06 20.54
C TRP A 365 -9.75 -13.08 21.36
N GLU A 366 -9.18 -12.56 22.44
CA GLU A 366 -9.81 -11.54 23.29
C GLU A 366 -9.77 -10.16 22.61
N MET A 367 -10.83 -9.80 21.88
CA MET A 367 -10.90 -8.56 21.07
C MET A 367 -11.89 -7.52 21.63
N GLY A 368 -12.40 -7.74 22.83
CA GLY A 368 -13.28 -6.80 23.55
C GLY A 368 -14.68 -6.62 22.95
N GLY A 369 -15.21 -7.65 22.29
CA GLY A 369 -16.55 -7.69 21.73
C GLY A 369 -16.81 -9.02 21.02
N SER A 370 -18.08 -9.31 20.71
CA SER A 370 -18.41 -10.43 19.82
C SER A 370 -18.04 -10.11 18.37
N PRO A 371 -17.90 -11.12 17.48
CA PRO A 371 -17.72 -10.88 16.05
C PRO A 371 -18.79 -9.96 15.45
N GLU A 372 -20.06 -10.14 15.84
CA GLU A 372 -21.20 -9.32 15.40
C GLU A 372 -21.03 -7.85 15.83
N GLU A 373 -20.82 -7.60 17.12
CA GLU A 373 -20.67 -6.24 17.67
C GLU A 373 -19.50 -5.48 17.03
N LEU A 374 -18.40 -6.19 16.74
CA LEU A 374 -17.20 -5.61 16.13
C LEU A 374 -17.40 -5.37 14.63
N TYR A 375 -18.06 -6.29 13.94
CA TYR A 375 -18.44 -6.14 12.53
C TYR A 375 -19.34 -4.91 12.31
N GLU A 376 -20.40 -4.77 13.11
CA GLU A 376 -21.34 -3.66 13.02
C GLU A 376 -20.65 -2.31 13.27
N LYS A 377 -19.74 -2.24 14.26
CA LYS A 377 -18.91 -1.05 14.50
C LYS A 377 -17.92 -0.76 13.37
N GLY A 378 -17.42 -1.79 12.69
CA GLY A 378 -16.60 -1.64 11.49
C GLY A 378 -17.37 -0.97 10.36
N ILE A 379 -18.61 -1.39 10.12
CA ILE A 379 -19.52 -0.75 9.17
C ILE A 379 -19.82 0.70 9.57
N GLU A 380 -20.19 0.93 10.82
CA GLU A 380 -20.50 2.26 11.36
C GLU A 380 -19.33 3.23 11.13
N ASN A 381 -18.11 2.84 11.53
CA ASN A 381 -16.93 3.68 11.36
C ASN A 381 -16.57 3.88 9.89
N SER A 382 -16.77 2.85 9.05
CA SER A 382 -16.57 3.02 7.61
C SER A 382 -17.54 4.04 7.03
N LEU A 383 -18.83 3.98 7.37
CA LEU A 383 -19.81 4.96 6.92
C LEU A 383 -19.47 6.39 7.41
N MET A 384 -19.08 6.52 8.68
CA MET A 384 -18.67 7.81 9.27
C MET A 384 -17.41 8.40 8.61
N GLN A 385 -16.42 7.57 8.28
CA GLN A 385 -15.21 7.98 7.53
C GLN A 385 -15.58 8.69 6.21
N TRP A 386 -16.68 8.28 5.58
CA TRP A 386 -17.17 8.85 4.33
C TRP A 386 -18.28 9.89 4.50
N GLY A 387 -18.50 10.37 5.73
CA GLY A 387 -19.45 11.44 6.03
C GLY A 387 -20.91 10.99 6.19
N VAL A 388 -21.19 9.68 6.09
CA VAL A 388 -22.52 9.12 6.36
C VAL A 388 -22.69 9.01 7.88
N THR A 389 -23.34 10.01 8.47
CA THR A 389 -23.48 10.17 9.93
C THR A 389 -24.93 10.05 10.44
N ASP A 390 -25.89 9.86 9.54
CA ASP A 390 -27.29 9.62 9.92
C ASP A 390 -27.44 8.21 10.50
N ALA A 391 -27.72 8.15 11.81
CA ALA A 391 -27.87 6.89 12.53
C ALA A 391 -28.92 5.94 11.93
N SER A 392 -29.99 6.48 11.33
CA SER A 392 -31.03 5.65 10.71
C SER A 392 -30.57 5.00 9.41
N VAL A 393 -29.69 5.67 8.64
CA VAL A 393 -29.08 5.12 7.43
C VAL A 393 -28.09 4.02 7.80
N ILE A 394 -27.26 4.27 8.82
CA ILE A 394 -26.29 3.30 9.33
C ILE A 394 -27.02 2.04 9.84
N GLU A 395 -28.03 2.21 10.71
CA GLU A 395 -28.81 1.09 11.27
C GLU A 395 -29.53 0.31 10.17
N SER A 396 -30.09 1.00 9.17
CA SER A 396 -30.75 0.36 8.03
C SER A 396 -29.77 -0.46 7.18
N TYR A 397 -28.56 0.05 6.94
CA TYR A 397 -27.55 -0.64 6.16
C TYR A 397 -27.04 -1.88 6.90
N ILE A 398 -26.68 -1.76 8.18
CA ILE A 398 -26.26 -2.88 9.04
C ILE A 398 -27.30 -4.01 9.06
N ASN A 399 -28.58 -3.68 9.10
CA ASN A 399 -29.67 -4.67 9.15
C ASN A 399 -30.16 -5.15 7.77
N SER A 400 -29.50 -4.75 6.68
CA SER A 400 -29.93 -5.06 5.32
C SER A 400 -29.69 -6.53 4.95
N ASN A 401 -30.69 -7.16 4.31
CA ASN A 401 -30.51 -8.47 3.67
C ASN A 401 -30.10 -8.34 2.19
N ALA A 402 -29.71 -7.14 1.75
CA ALA A 402 -29.19 -6.93 0.41
C ALA A 402 -27.90 -7.72 0.21
N THR A 403 -27.71 -8.24 -1.00
CA THR A 403 -26.57 -9.06 -1.42
C THR A 403 -25.95 -8.42 -2.65
N PRO A 404 -24.72 -8.79 -3.06
CA PRO A 404 -24.18 -8.33 -4.32
C PRO A 404 -25.13 -8.63 -5.49
N ALA A 405 -25.12 -7.76 -6.51
CA ALA A 405 -25.94 -7.88 -7.71
C ALA A 405 -25.08 -8.11 -8.96
N ALA A 406 -25.68 -8.62 -10.04
CA ALA A 406 -24.97 -8.76 -11.30
C ALA A 406 -24.64 -7.36 -11.84
N PRO A 407 -23.35 -7.05 -12.11
CA PRO A 407 -23.00 -5.78 -12.73
C PRO A 407 -23.43 -5.75 -14.19
N ASN A 408 -23.65 -4.55 -14.72
CA ASN A 408 -23.95 -4.34 -16.13
C ASN A 408 -22.64 -4.17 -16.95
N ASP A 409 -21.76 -5.16 -16.83
CA ASP A 409 -20.47 -5.18 -17.52
C ASP A 409 -20.52 -5.89 -18.89
N PHE A 410 -19.44 -5.73 -19.66
CA PHE A 410 -19.33 -6.33 -20.99
C PHE A 410 -19.47 -7.84 -21.05
N LEU A 411 -19.08 -8.56 -19.99
CA LEU A 411 -19.18 -10.01 -19.94
C LEU A 411 -20.48 -10.53 -19.33
N GLN A 412 -21.39 -9.66 -18.89
CA GLN A 412 -22.61 -10.05 -18.19
C GLN A 412 -22.30 -10.96 -16.98
N SER A 413 -21.37 -10.51 -16.15
CA SER A 413 -20.86 -11.26 -15.00
C SER A 413 -21.99 -11.55 -14.02
N PRO A 414 -22.00 -12.72 -13.35
CA PRO A 414 -22.94 -12.99 -12.25
C PRO A 414 -22.59 -12.09 -11.06
N PRO A 415 -23.44 -11.97 -10.02
CA PRO A 415 -23.02 -11.33 -8.77
C PRO A 415 -21.73 -11.94 -8.22
N ILE A 416 -20.85 -11.12 -7.62
CA ILE A 416 -19.62 -11.63 -7.00
C ILE A 416 -19.91 -12.62 -5.88
N GLY A 417 -21.05 -12.51 -5.19
CA GLY A 417 -21.47 -13.47 -4.16
C GLY A 417 -22.94 -13.29 -3.80
N ASP A 418 -23.42 -14.03 -2.79
CA ASP A 418 -24.80 -13.90 -2.27
C ASP A 418 -24.87 -13.54 -0.78
N ILE A 419 -23.75 -13.08 -0.22
CA ILE A 419 -23.62 -12.81 1.21
C ILE A 419 -24.36 -11.52 1.59
N PRO A 420 -25.29 -11.54 2.56
CA PRO A 420 -26.01 -10.34 2.97
C PRO A 420 -25.17 -9.44 3.89
N VAL A 421 -25.50 -8.14 3.97
CA VAL A 421 -24.86 -7.22 4.92
C VAL A 421 -25.15 -7.61 6.37
N LYS A 422 -26.40 -7.97 6.69
CA LYS A 422 -26.81 -8.33 8.04
C LYS A 422 -26.04 -9.55 8.54
N PHE A 423 -25.33 -9.38 9.66
CA PHE A 423 -24.45 -10.40 10.22
C PHE A 423 -25.18 -11.70 10.52
N ASP A 424 -24.57 -12.83 10.14
CA ASP A 424 -25.06 -14.16 10.49
C ASP A 424 -24.63 -14.51 11.91
N THR A 425 -25.51 -15.14 12.69
CA THR A 425 -25.26 -15.45 14.11
C THR A 425 -25.00 -16.94 14.36
N THR A 426 -24.93 -17.74 13.29
CA THR A 426 -24.97 -19.20 13.34
C THR A 426 -23.89 -19.92 12.53
N ASP A 427 -23.45 -19.36 11.40
CA ASP A 427 -22.51 -19.97 10.47
C ASP A 427 -21.22 -19.16 10.38
N GLU A 428 -20.14 -19.70 10.93
CA GLU A 428 -18.82 -19.04 10.97
C GLU A 428 -18.24 -18.79 9.57
N ASP A 429 -18.55 -19.62 8.57
CA ASP A 429 -18.07 -19.42 7.20
C ASP A 429 -18.77 -18.23 6.54
N ILE A 430 -20.05 -18.00 6.85
CA ILE A 430 -20.80 -16.82 6.41
C ILE A 430 -20.29 -15.58 7.15
N GLN A 431 -20.10 -15.65 8.47
CA GLN A 431 -19.56 -14.56 9.29
C GLN A 431 -18.20 -14.09 8.77
N PHE A 432 -17.32 -15.04 8.45
CA PHE A 432 -16.02 -14.77 7.85
C PHE A 432 -16.18 -14.01 6.51
N GLN A 433 -17.02 -14.50 5.61
CA GLN A 433 -17.25 -13.84 4.31
C GLN A 433 -17.84 -12.43 4.46
N GLN A 434 -18.74 -12.22 5.43
CA GLN A 434 -19.31 -10.90 5.74
C GLN A 434 -18.23 -9.92 6.20
N ILE A 435 -17.41 -10.31 7.18
CA ILE A 435 -16.30 -9.49 7.68
C ILE A 435 -15.35 -9.13 6.54
N PHE A 436 -14.95 -10.10 5.71
CA PHE A 436 -14.04 -9.84 4.61
C PHE A 436 -14.63 -8.92 3.55
N MET A 437 -15.89 -9.14 3.15
CA MET A 437 -16.56 -8.30 2.17
C MET A 437 -16.66 -6.85 2.62
N GLN A 438 -17.13 -6.60 3.84
CA GLN A 438 -17.25 -5.23 4.36
C GLN A 438 -15.90 -4.59 4.67
N LYS A 439 -14.90 -5.37 5.10
CA LYS A 439 -13.51 -4.91 5.24
C LYS A 439 -12.95 -4.47 3.89
N TRP A 440 -13.16 -5.24 2.84
CA TRP A 440 -12.72 -4.87 1.49
C TRP A 440 -13.41 -3.60 0.99
N ILE A 441 -14.70 -3.38 1.27
CA ILE A 441 -15.33 -2.10 0.94
C ILE A 441 -14.71 -0.95 1.77
N ALA A 442 -14.45 -1.18 3.06
CA ALA A 442 -13.89 -0.18 3.97
C ALA A 442 -12.43 0.20 3.68
N LEU A 443 -11.64 -0.72 3.12
CA LEU A 443 -10.23 -0.50 2.77
C LEU A 443 -10.05 0.39 1.53
N PHE A 444 -11.09 0.62 0.72
CA PHE A 444 -10.99 1.48 -0.44
C PHE A 444 -10.53 2.91 -0.05
N PRO A 445 -9.56 3.51 -0.76
CA PRO A 445 -8.96 3.05 -2.01
C PRO A 445 -7.59 2.33 -1.87
N ASP A 446 -7.21 1.83 -0.67
CA ASP A 446 -5.91 1.16 -0.45
C ASP A 446 -5.88 -0.23 -1.11
N GLY A 447 -5.42 -0.26 -2.36
CA GLY A 447 -5.31 -1.48 -3.14
C GLY A 447 -4.23 -2.42 -2.62
N VAL A 448 -3.18 -1.90 -1.98
CA VAL A 448 -2.08 -2.72 -1.43
C VAL A 448 -2.60 -3.59 -0.29
N GLU A 449 -3.29 -2.98 0.67
CA GLU A 449 -3.87 -3.70 1.80
C GLU A 449 -4.98 -4.66 1.35
N ALA A 450 -5.88 -4.20 0.48
CA ALA A 450 -6.96 -5.02 -0.06
C ALA A 450 -6.45 -6.26 -0.83
N TRP A 451 -5.39 -6.11 -1.63
CA TRP A 451 -4.78 -7.24 -2.33
C TRP A 451 -4.05 -8.20 -1.38
N ALA A 452 -3.45 -7.70 -0.30
CA ALA A 452 -2.87 -8.54 0.73
C ALA A 452 -3.96 -9.38 1.45
N GLU A 453 -5.10 -8.76 1.77
CA GLU A 453 -6.24 -9.46 2.36
C GLU A 453 -6.86 -10.49 1.43
N TYR A 454 -7.05 -10.17 0.14
CA TYR A 454 -7.49 -11.14 -0.87
C TYR A 454 -6.59 -12.38 -0.91
N ARG A 455 -5.26 -12.17 -0.82
CA ARG A 455 -4.29 -13.27 -0.79
C ARG A 455 -4.38 -14.10 0.47
N ARG A 456 -4.51 -13.46 1.63
CA ARG A 456 -4.49 -14.12 2.94
C ARG A 456 -5.77 -14.84 3.32
N SER A 457 -6.92 -14.36 2.88
CA SER A 457 -8.19 -14.92 3.32
C SER A 457 -8.83 -15.84 2.30
N ARG A 458 -8.72 -15.50 1.00
CA ARG A 458 -9.58 -16.02 -0.07
C ARG A 458 -11.08 -15.87 0.22
N GLY A 459 -11.44 -14.97 1.14
CA GLY A 459 -12.82 -14.73 1.57
C GLY A 459 -13.60 -13.80 0.64
N LEU A 460 -12.92 -13.14 -0.31
CA LEU A 460 -13.53 -12.26 -1.31
C LEU A 460 -13.73 -13.01 -2.63
N PRO A 461 -14.96 -13.12 -3.13
CA PRO A 461 -15.23 -13.79 -4.40
C PRO A 461 -15.06 -12.82 -5.58
N LEU A 462 -13.85 -12.27 -5.73
CA LEU A 462 -13.51 -11.39 -6.86
C LEU A 462 -13.55 -12.18 -8.18
N TYR A 463 -13.85 -11.50 -9.28
CA TYR A 463 -13.94 -12.17 -10.56
C TYR A 463 -12.56 -12.64 -11.07
N PRO A 464 -12.45 -13.75 -11.82
CA PRO A 464 -11.28 -13.99 -12.68
C PRO A 464 -11.02 -12.79 -13.59
N VAL A 465 -9.79 -12.47 -14.02
CA VAL A 465 -9.65 -11.47 -15.11
C VAL A 465 -10.24 -12.02 -16.41
N ALA A 466 -10.80 -11.14 -17.27
CA ALA A 466 -11.41 -11.55 -18.54
C ALA A 466 -10.40 -12.26 -19.46
N ASN A 467 -9.16 -11.74 -19.52
CA ASN A 467 -8.04 -12.33 -20.24
C ASN A 467 -6.76 -12.14 -19.43
N SER A 468 -5.82 -13.08 -19.56
CA SER A 468 -4.45 -12.91 -19.08
C SER A 468 -3.46 -12.96 -20.23
N ASP A 469 -2.57 -11.97 -20.28
CA ASP A 469 -1.42 -11.93 -21.18
C ASP A 469 -0.14 -12.42 -20.46
N ASN A 470 -0.27 -12.93 -19.23
CA ASN A 470 0.85 -13.41 -18.43
C ASN A 470 1.04 -14.91 -18.61
N ILE A 471 2.23 -15.31 -19.07
CA ILE A 471 2.56 -16.72 -19.34
C ILE A 471 2.53 -17.63 -18.10
N GLU A 472 2.65 -17.06 -16.89
CA GLU A 472 2.60 -17.80 -15.64
C GLU A 472 1.17 -18.03 -15.14
N ILE A 473 0.17 -17.34 -15.71
CA ILE A 473 -1.26 -17.50 -15.43
C ILE A 473 -1.95 -17.93 -16.72
N THR A 474 -1.98 -19.25 -16.92
CA THR A 474 -2.61 -19.89 -18.08
C THR A 474 -4.13 -20.02 -17.95
N ASP A 475 -4.64 -20.03 -16.72
CA ASP A 475 -6.07 -20.07 -16.41
C ASP A 475 -6.40 -19.07 -15.28
N PRO A 476 -6.90 -17.87 -15.60
CA PRO A 476 -7.20 -16.87 -14.59
C PRO A 476 -8.40 -17.25 -13.69
N THR A 477 -9.13 -18.33 -13.99
CA THR A 477 -10.23 -18.81 -13.16
C THR A 477 -9.77 -19.65 -11.97
N THR A 478 -8.54 -20.19 -12.05
CA THR A 478 -7.94 -21.03 -11.02
C THR A 478 -6.57 -20.52 -10.54
N GLN A 479 -6.02 -19.50 -11.19
CA GLN A 479 -4.71 -18.92 -10.88
C GLN A 479 -4.80 -17.39 -10.76
N TRP A 480 -3.97 -16.83 -9.90
CA TRP A 480 -3.92 -15.38 -9.65
C TRP A 480 -2.51 -14.99 -9.20
N ILE A 481 -2.25 -13.67 -9.12
CA ILE A 481 -0.99 -13.13 -8.65
C ILE A 481 -0.93 -13.23 -7.11
N ARG A 482 0.08 -13.92 -6.60
CA ARG A 482 0.36 -14.10 -5.16
C ARG A 482 1.47 -13.21 -4.67
N ARG A 483 2.36 -12.77 -5.56
CA ARG A 483 3.45 -11.83 -5.30
C ARG A 483 3.93 -11.16 -6.58
N VAL A 484 4.76 -10.15 -6.42
CA VAL A 484 5.58 -9.60 -7.49
C VAL A 484 6.96 -10.29 -7.48
N PRO A 485 7.49 -10.74 -8.63
CA PRO A 485 8.83 -11.30 -8.73
C PRO A 485 9.90 -10.24 -8.44
N PHE A 486 11.12 -10.67 -8.10
CA PHE A 486 12.20 -9.73 -7.85
C PHE A 486 12.42 -8.83 -9.07
N LEU A 487 12.56 -7.53 -8.82
CA LEU A 487 12.69 -6.52 -9.87
C LEU A 487 13.89 -6.82 -10.77
N LEU A 488 13.73 -6.56 -12.07
CA LEU A 488 14.80 -6.76 -13.04
C LEU A 488 16.06 -5.97 -12.69
N TYR A 489 15.90 -4.75 -12.17
CA TYR A 489 17.03 -3.93 -11.73
C TYR A 489 17.81 -4.60 -10.58
N GLU A 490 17.12 -5.15 -9.57
CA GLU A 490 17.78 -5.83 -8.45
C GLU A 490 18.56 -7.07 -8.91
N LYS A 491 18.01 -7.84 -9.87
CA LYS A 491 18.74 -8.95 -10.50
C LYS A 491 20.03 -8.51 -11.21
N GLN A 492 20.08 -7.25 -11.66
CA GLN A 492 21.24 -6.68 -12.36
C GLN A 492 22.25 -6.03 -11.41
N SER A 493 21.77 -5.33 -10.37
CA SER A 493 22.60 -4.54 -9.44
C SER A 493 23.03 -5.32 -8.19
N ASN A 494 22.24 -6.30 -7.75
CA ASN A 494 22.43 -7.04 -6.51
C ASN A 494 22.20 -8.56 -6.71
N GLY A 495 22.57 -9.07 -7.89
CA GLY A 495 22.17 -10.38 -8.39
C GLY A 495 22.50 -11.57 -7.48
N GLU A 496 23.70 -11.61 -6.88
CA GLU A 496 24.08 -12.70 -5.96
C GLU A 496 23.15 -12.76 -4.73
N ALA A 497 22.81 -11.61 -4.15
CA ALA A 497 21.87 -11.54 -3.03
C ALA A 497 20.43 -11.92 -3.45
N VAL A 498 20.02 -11.57 -4.66
CA VAL A 498 18.71 -12.00 -5.20
C VAL A 498 18.67 -13.52 -5.40
N ASP A 499 19.73 -14.13 -5.92
CA ASP A 499 19.83 -15.58 -6.10
C ASP A 499 19.75 -16.32 -4.75
N GLU A 500 20.36 -15.76 -3.70
CA GLU A 500 20.21 -16.25 -2.32
C GLU A 500 18.76 -16.08 -1.82
N ALA A 501 18.16 -14.91 -2.06
CA ALA A 501 16.80 -14.56 -1.64
C ALA A 501 15.72 -15.49 -2.22
N ILE A 502 15.94 -16.04 -3.43
CA ILE A 502 15.01 -17.02 -4.02
C ILE A 502 14.82 -18.24 -3.11
N ASN A 503 15.86 -18.66 -2.38
CA ASN A 503 15.75 -19.78 -1.44
C ASN A 503 14.87 -19.47 -0.22
N LEU A 504 14.58 -18.20 0.03
CA LEU A 504 13.71 -17.75 1.13
C LEU A 504 12.21 -17.72 0.74
N LEU A 505 11.86 -17.83 -0.55
CA LEU A 505 10.47 -17.81 -1.03
C LEU A 505 9.70 -19.11 -0.78
N GLY A 506 10.41 -20.23 -0.54
CA GLY A 506 9.80 -21.56 -0.51
C GLY A 506 9.33 -22.06 -1.89
N GLY A 507 9.75 -21.41 -2.97
CA GLY A 507 9.41 -21.73 -4.36
C GLY A 507 10.22 -20.90 -5.36
N PRO A 508 10.00 -21.07 -6.68
CA PRO A 508 10.68 -20.28 -7.70
C PRO A 508 10.25 -18.80 -7.68
N ASP A 509 11.03 -17.90 -8.29
CA ASP A 509 10.69 -16.48 -8.43
C ASP A 509 9.62 -16.25 -9.52
N LEU A 510 8.37 -16.63 -9.21
CA LEU A 510 7.20 -16.50 -10.08
C LEU A 510 6.12 -15.64 -9.39
N ILE A 511 5.18 -15.10 -10.17
CA ILE A 511 4.01 -14.35 -9.67
C ILE A 511 3.04 -15.26 -8.90
N THR A 512 3.05 -16.55 -9.21
CA THR A 512 2.17 -17.58 -8.61
C THR A 512 2.78 -18.22 -7.36
N THR A 513 4.02 -17.89 -7.01
CA THR A 513 4.65 -18.38 -5.78
C THR A 513 4.04 -17.67 -4.56
N PRO A 514 3.51 -18.39 -3.56
CA PRO A 514 2.97 -17.78 -2.36
C PRO A 514 4.04 -17.01 -1.58
N LEU A 515 3.62 -15.92 -0.93
CA LEU A 515 4.39 -15.30 0.14
C LEU A 515 4.39 -16.18 1.39
N TRP A 516 5.29 -15.91 2.33
CA TRP A 516 5.43 -16.73 3.54
C TRP A 516 4.12 -16.78 4.34
N TRP A 517 3.41 -15.65 4.48
CA TRP A 517 2.12 -15.58 5.17
C TRP A 517 0.92 -16.05 4.32
N ASP A 518 1.05 -16.16 3.00
CA ASP A 518 -0.03 -16.58 2.09
C ASP A 518 -0.14 -18.12 2.05
N LYS A 519 -0.83 -18.69 3.04
CA LYS A 519 -0.95 -20.15 3.26
C LYS A 519 -2.19 -20.81 2.62
N ASN A 520 -2.90 -20.13 1.71
CA ASN A 520 -4.12 -20.66 1.09
C ASN A 520 -3.90 -21.49 -0.17
#